data_AF-A0A353T0U7-F1
#
_entry.id   AF-A0A353T0U7-F1
#
_cell.length_a   1.000
_cell.length_b   1.000
_cell.length_c   1.000
_cell.angle_alpha   90.00
_cell.angle_beta   90.00
_cell.angle_gamma   90.00
#
_symmetry.space_group_name_H-M   'P 1'
#
loop_
_entity.id
_entity.type
_entity.pdbx_description
1 polymer ?
#
loop_
_entity_poly.entity_id
_entity_poly.type
_entity_poly.pdbx_seq_one_letter_code
_entity_poly.pdbx_strand_id
1 'polypeptide(L)'
;MSYGNIVSVREESVTIPAYKGYPPEKSPLFIEKRAYQGSTGKVYPLPVTEKISDKKEDVVYRAIFLENEYLLVMILPEIGGRIQRAYDKTNG
;
A
#
# COMPACT_ATOMS: atom_id res chain seq x y z
N MET A 1 0.03 -30.22 26.33
CA MET A 1 0.85 -29.05 25.95
C MET A 1 -0.10 -28.01 25.38
N SER A 2 -0.35 -26.91 26.10
CA SER A 2 -1.13 -25.80 25.54
C SER A 2 -0.22 -25.02 24.60
N TYR A 3 -0.51 -25.01 23.31
CA TYR A 3 0.10 -24.07 22.37
C TYR A 3 -0.41 -22.68 22.73
N GLY A 4 0.28 -21.97 23.63
CA GLY A 4 0.05 -20.55 23.84
C GLY A 4 0.25 -19.82 22.51
N ASN A 5 -0.56 -18.81 22.24
CA ASN A 5 -0.60 -18.09 20.95
C ASN A 5 0.80 -17.65 20.50
N ILE A 6 1.41 -18.44 19.61
CA ILE A 6 2.73 -18.22 18.98
C ILE A 6 2.73 -17.08 17.96
N VAL A 7 1.55 -16.52 17.67
CA VAL A 7 1.33 -15.42 16.75
C VAL A 7 0.32 -14.47 17.37
N SER A 8 0.58 -13.18 17.24
CA SER A 8 -0.34 -12.10 17.64
C SER A 8 -0.74 -11.28 16.42
N VAL A 9 -1.98 -10.80 16.44
CA VAL A 9 -2.53 -9.91 15.43
C VAL A 9 -3.13 -8.71 16.15
N ARG A 10 -2.80 -7.51 15.69
CA ARG A 10 -3.36 -6.27 16.23
C ARG A 10 -3.63 -5.26 15.13
N GLU A 11 -4.58 -4.39 15.40
CA GLU A 11 -4.97 -3.31 14.52
C GLU A 11 -4.67 -1.97 15.17
N GLU A 12 -4.01 -1.09 14.44
CA GLU A 12 -3.61 0.22 14.93
C GLU A 12 -3.81 1.29 13.84
N SER A 13 -4.04 2.53 14.26
CA SER A 13 -3.99 3.68 13.37
C SER A 13 -2.55 4.18 13.27
N VAL A 14 -2.01 4.24 12.06
CA VAL A 14 -0.66 4.74 11.79
C VAL A 14 -0.72 5.98 10.91
N THR A 15 0.09 6.97 11.25
CA THR A 15 0.22 8.19 10.45
C THR A 15 1.40 8.05 9.50
N ILE A 16 1.14 8.18 8.19
CA ILE A 16 2.16 8.13 7.15
C ILE A 16 2.07 9.43 6.34
N PRO A 17 3.18 10.18 6.22
CA PRO A 17 3.23 11.34 5.33
C PRO A 17 3.08 10.89 3.87
N ALA A 18 2.06 11.42 3.18
CA ALA A 18 1.74 11.06 1.80
C ALA A 18 1.44 12.30 0.95
N TYR A 19 1.64 12.16 -0.36
CA TYR A 19 1.24 13.13 -1.37
C TYR A 19 -0.06 12.66 -2.00
N LYS A 20 -1.15 13.39 -1.79
CA LYS A 20 -2.47 12.99 -2.30
C LYS A 20 -2.50 13.05 -3.83
N GLY A 21 -3.12 12.05 -4.45
CA GLY A 21 -3.48 12.12 -5.86
C GLY A 21 -4.59 13.15 -6.08
N TYR A 22 -4.51 13.89 -7.19
CA TYR A 22 -5.63 14.72 -7.61
C TYR A 22 -6.81 13.85 -8.10
N PRO A 23 -8.02 14.43 -8.19
CA PRO A 23 -9.13 13.75 -8.83
C PRO A 23 -8.71 13.19 -10.20
N PRO A 24 -9.17 11.98 -10.55
CA PRO A 24 -8.83 11.39 -11.84
C PRO A 24 -9.37 12.23 -13.00
N GLU A 25 -8.78 12.06 -14.17
CA GLU A 25 -9.29 12.64 -15.42
C GLU A 25 -10.75 12.20 -15.63
N LYS A 26 -11.61 13.16 -15.96
CA LYS A 26 -13.04 12.91 -16.18
C LYS A 26 -13.27 12.11 -17.46
N SER A 27 -12.43 12.36 -18.46
CA SER A 27 -12.49 11.68 -19.74
C SER A 27 -11.76 10.33 -19.66
N PRO A 28 -12.34 9.24 -20.21
CA PRO A 28 -11.64 7.96 -20.24
C PRO A 28 -10.37 8.07 -21.11
N LEU A 29 -9.25 7.59 -20.57
CA LEU A 29 -7.98 7.59 -21.28
C LEU A 29 -7.66 6.19 -21.83
N PHE A 30 -7.45 6.12 -23.15
CA PHE A 30 -7.11 4.89 -23.88
C PHE A 30 -5.59 4.84 -24.15
N ILE A 31 -4.82 4.54 -23.10
CA ILE A 31 -3.35 4.44 -23.19
C ILE A 31 -2.99 3.03 -23.68
N GLU A 32 -3.06 2.78 -24.99
CA GLU A 32 -2.87 1.42 -25.51
C GLU A 32 -1.40 1.05 -25.77
N LYS A 33 -0.58 2.04 -26.16
CA LYS A 33 0.80 1.84 -26.58
C LYS A 33 1.75 2.57 -25.64
N ARG A 34 2.66 1.84 -25.01
CA ARG A 34 3.83 2.43 -24.33
C ARG A 34 4.98 2.54 -25.33
N ALA A 35 5.92 3.46 -25.09
CA ALA A 35 7.08 3.67 -25.95
C ALA A 35 8.03 2.44 -26.04
N TYR A 36 7.90 1.48 -25.12
CA TYR A 36 8.70 0.25 -25.07
C TYR A 36 7.92 -0.96 -25.60
N GLN A 37 8.55 -1.74 -26.48
CA GLN A 37 7.94 -2.93 -27.08
C GLN A 37 7.63 -4.01 -26.03
N GLY A 38 6.43 -4.59 -26.12
CA GLY A 38 5.99 -5.75 -25.32
C GLY A 38 5.13 -5.45 -24.09
N SER A 39 4.93 -4.18 -23.72
CA SER A 39 4.03 -3.81 -22.62
C SER A 39 2.78 -3.10 -23.12
N THR A 40 1.60 -3.67 -22.85
CA THR A 40 0.33 -2.97 -23.10
C THR A 40 0.07 -2.01 -21.94
N GLY A 41 -0.06 -0.71 -22.24
CA GLY A 41 -0.36 0.31 -21.24
C GLY A 41 -1.84 0.38 -20.84
N LYS A 42 -2.67 -0.54 -21.33
CA LYS A 42 -4.13 -0.44 -21.29
C LYS A 42 -4.62 -0.43 -19.84
N VAL A 43 -5.15 0.72 -19.44
CA VAL A 43 -5.70 0.97 -18.10
C VAL A 43 -7.21 1.08 -18.09
N TYR A 44 -7.84 1.45 -19.22
CA TYR A 44 -9.30 1.51 -19.32
C TYR A 44 -9.94 0.14 -18.98
N PRO A 45 -10.98 0.10 -18.11
CA PRO A 45 -11.83 1.22 -17.68
C PRO A 45 -11.39 1.94 -16.40
N LEU A 46 -10.20 1.68 -15.86
CA LEU A 46 -9.75 2.34 -14.65
C LEU A 46 -9.48 3.83 -14.89
N PRO A 47 -9.92 4.71 -13.99
CA PRO A 47 -9.62 6.13 -14.06
C PRO A 47 -8.11 6.36 -13.87
N VAL A 48 -7.60 7.40 -14.53
CA VAL A 48 -6.17 7.75 -14.49
C VAL A 48 -6.01 9.11 -13.83
N THR A 49 -5.11 9.18 -12.85
CA THR A 49 -4.70 10.43 -12.21
C THR A 49 -3.33 10.83 -12.76
N GLU A 50 -3.25 11.99 -13.42
CA GLU A 50 -1.99 12.48 -14.04
C GLU A 50 -1.15 13.36 -13.11
N LYS A 51 -1.74 13.84 -12.01
CA LYS A 51 -1.10 14.79 -11.09
C LYS A 51 -1.14 14.28 -9.66
N ILE A 52 -0.02 14.47 -8.96
CA ILE A 52 0.10 14.29 -7.52
C ILE A 52 0.33 15.65 -6.87
N SER A 53 -0.12 15.83 -5.62
CA SER A 53 0.12 17.05 -4.86
C SER A 53 1.61 17.23 -4.57
N ASP A 54 2.11 18.47 -4.62
CA ASP A 54 3.45 18.83 -4.11
C ASP A 54 3.48 19.02 -2.59
N LYS A 55 2.30 19.03 -1.95
CA LYS A 55 2.15 19.14 -0.50
C LYS A 55 2.11 17.76 0.13
N LYS A 56 3.05 17.53 1.04
CA LYS A 56 3.07 16.35 1.91
C LYS A 56 2.11 16.57 3.07
N GLU A 57 1.19 15.64 3.27
CA GLU A 57 0.20 15.67 4.34
C GLU A 57 0.26 14.37 5.15
N ASP A 58 0.01 14.46 6.44
CA ASP A 58 -0.13 13.29 7.30
C ASP A 58 -1.47 12.59 7.02
N VAL A 59 -1.40 11.32 6.63
CA VAL A 59 -2.58 10.49 6.39
C VAL A 59 -2.60 9.36 7.40
N VAL A 60 -3.75 9.19 8.05
CA VAL A 60 -3.99 8.11 9.01
C VAL A 60 -4.51 6.90 8.24
N TYR A 61 -3.85 5.76 8.40
CA TYR A 61 -4.23 4.48 7.80
C TYR A 61 -4.55 3.46 8.88
N ARG A 62 -5.52 2.57 8.61
CA ARG A 62 -5.69 1.32 9.36
C ARG A 62 -4.54 0.36 9.01
N ALA A 63 -3.72 0.05 10.00
CA ALA A 63 -2.65 -0.93 9.88
C ALA A 63 -3.01 -2.22 10.62
N ILE A 64 -2.72 -3.35 9.98
CA ILE A 64 -2.77 -4.67 10.61
C ILE A 64 -1.34 -5.13 10.84
N PHE A 65 -0.99 -5.36 12.10
CA PHE A 65 0.29 -5.94 12.48
C PHE A 65 0.14 -7.43 12.76
N LEU A 66 0.99 -8.23 12.11
CA LEU A 66 1.15 -9.66 12.35
C LEU A 66 2.53 -9.86 12.97
N GLU A 67 2.59 -10.49 14.13
CA GLU A 67 3.84 -10.65 14.87
C GLU A 67 3.98 -12.04 15.49
N ASN A 68 5.16 -12.64 15.35
CA ASN A 68 5.58 -13.85 16.05
C ASN A 68 6.98 -13.65 16.65
N GLU A 69 7.68 -14.70 17.08
CA GLU A 69 9.04 -14.59 17.66
C GLU A 69 10.08 -13.95 16.71
N TYR A 70 9.93 -14.13 15.39
CA TYR A 70 10.95 -13.79 14.41
C TYR A 70 10.64 -12.54 13.58
N LEU A 71 9.36 -12.25 13.35
CA LEU A 71 8.93 -11.22 12.40
C LEU A 71 7.87 -10.32 13.00
N LEU A 72 7.92 -9.05 12.61
CA LEU A 72 6.82 -8.09 12.74
C LEU A 72 6.49 -7.56 11.34
N VAL A 73 5.28 -7.84 10.86
CA VAL A 73 4.80 -7.44 9.53
C VAL A 73 3.66 -6.46 9.68
N MET A 74 3.70 -5.37 8.91
CA MET A 74 2.66 -4.36 8.81
C MET A 74 2.00 -4.43 7.44
N ILE A 75 0.68 -4.54 7.43
CA ILE A 75 -0.15 -4.56 6.22
C ILE A 75 -1.06 -3.34 6.24
N LEU A 76 -1.23 -2.70 5.08
CA LEU A 76 -2.16 -1.58 4.90
C LEU A 76 -3.31 -1.99 3.96
N PRO A 77 -4.48 -2.41 4.49
CA PRO A 77 -5.61 -2.85 3.69
C PRO A 77 -6.09 -1.80 2.69
N GLU A 78 -6.11 -0.53 3.09
CA GLU A 78 -6.65 0.59 2.30
C GLU A 78 -5.87 0.86 0.99
N ILE A 79 -4.59 0.49 0.93
CA ILE A 79 -3.74 0.67 -0.25
C ILE A 79 -3.38 -0.68 -0.90
N GLY A 80 -4.40 -1.53 -1.04
CA GLY A 80 -4.30 -2.81 -1.74
C GLY A 80 -3.80 -3.97 -0.87
N GLY A 81 -3.80 -3.84 0.46
CA GLY A 81 -3.48 -4.93 1.39
C GLY A 81 -2.05 -5.44 1.27
N ARG A 82 -1.13 -4.60 0.81
CA ARG A 82 0.28 -4.98 0.63
C ARG A 82 1.03 -4.92 1.96
N ILE A 83 2.13 -5.68 2.04
CA ILE A 83 3.11 -5.56 3.12
C ILE A 83 3.80 -4.21 2.96
N GLN A 84 3.58 -3.31 3.92
CA GLN A 84 4.20 -2.00 3.98
C GLN A 84 5.56 -2.05 4.67
N ARG A 85 5.69 -2.91 5.69
CA ARG A 85 6.92 -3.14 6.45
C ARG A 85 7.01 -4.59 6.87
N ALA A 86 8.20 -5.16 6.80
CA ALA A 86 8.55 -6.40 7.47
C ALA A 86 9.85 -6.16 8.25
N TYR A 87 9.81 -6.41 9.55
CA TYR A 87 10.96 -6.30 10.44
C TYR A 87 11.37 -7.70 10.90
N ASP A 88 12.63 -8.02 10.69
CA ASP A 88 13.25 -9.25 11.17
C ASP A 88 13.84 -8.99 12.56
N LYS A 89 13.41 -9.78 13.53
CA LYS A 89 13.78 -9.64 14.95
C LYS A 89 15.03 -10.43 15.30
N THR A 90 15.61 -11.17 14.35
CA THR A 90 16.80 -12.00 14.57
C THR A 90 18.12 -11.25 14.36
N ASN A 91 18.08 -10.11 13.68
CA ASN A 91 19.28 -9.40 13.18
C ASN A 91 19.38 -7.92 13.57
N GLY A 92 18.45 -7.38 14.36
CA GLY A 92 18.61 -6.11 15.11
C GLY A 92 18.75 -4.87 14.24
#